data_AF-A0A920J816-F1
#
_entry.id   AF-A0A920J816-F1
#
_cell.length_a   1.000
_cell.length_b   1.000
_cell.length_c   1.000
_cell.angle_alpha   90.00
_cell.angle_beta   90.00
_cell.angle_gamma   90.00
#
_symmetry.space_group_name_H-M   'P 1'
#
loop_
_entity.id
_entity.type
_entity.pdbx_description
1 polymer ?
#
loop_
_entity_poly.entity_id
_entity_poly.type
_entity_poly.pdbx_seq_one_letter_code
_entity_poly.pdbx_strand_id
1 'polypeptide(L)' 'MWLFFDPVGSRVLPLIGGLVLAKVHLSTIFLQVPRHGELTRGYNRETVSKLVTSNWVRTIGWSVRAGIAVAIVA' A
#
# COMPACT_ATOMS: atom_id res chain seq x y z
N MET A 1 -13.36 9.06 6.78
CA MET A 1 -14.10 10.32 6.62
C MET A 1 -14.13 10.79 5.17
N TRP A 2 -13.02 11.19 4.54
CA TRP A 2 -13.01 11.78 3.18
C TRP A 2 -13.45 10.85 2.02
N LEU A 3 -13.56 9.53 2.25
CA LEU A 3 -14.14 8.57 1.29
C LEU A 3 -15.68 8.60 1.26
N PHE A 4 -16.31 9.17 2.28
CA PHE A 4 -17.77 9.21 2.45
C PHE A 4 -18.34 10.62 2.36
N PHE A 5 -17.50 11.65 2.41
CA PHE A 5 -17.89 13.04 2.16
C PHE A 5 -17.57 13.36 0.70
N ASP A 6 -18.63 13.63 -0.08
CA ASP A 6 -18.60 13.83 -1.52
C ASP A 6 -17.48 14.76 -2.00
N PRO A 7 -16.60 14.31 -2.92
CA PRO A 7 -15.74 15.22 -3.66
C PRO A 7 -16.59 15.94 -4.72
N VAL A 8 -16.50 17.27 -4.77
CA VAL A 8 -17.04 18.08 -5.87
C VAL A 8 -16.52 17.49 -7.19
N GLY A 9 -17.38 16.87 -8.01
CA GLY A 9 -17.03 16.35 -9.34
C GLY A 9 -17.23 14.84 -9.55
N SER A 10 -16.34 13.97 -9.05
CA SER A 10 -16.36 12.52 -9.37
C SER A 10 -15.78 11.63 -8.26
N ARG A 11 -16.39 10.45 -8.06
CA ARG A 11 -15.98 9.45 -7.07
C ARG A 11 -15.00 8.39 -7.60
N VAL A 12 -14.70 8.39 -8.90
CA VAL A 12 -13.90 7.34 -9.55
C VAL A 12 -12.45 7.32 -9.06
N LEU A 13 -11.75 8.45 -9.09
CA LEU A 13 -10.35 8.56 -8.64
C LEU A 13 -10.17 8.20 -7.14
N PRO A 14 -11.02 8.70 -6.22
CA PRO A 14 -10.99 8.26 -4.82
C PRO A 14 -11.20 6.75 -4.63
N LEU A 15 -12.12 6.13 -5.37
CA LEU A 15 -12.36 4.68 -5.31
C LEU A 15 -11.15 3.88 -5.79
N ILE A 16 -10.55 4.26 -6.92
CA ILE A 16 -9.30 3.65 -7.40
C ILE A 16 -8.21 3.81 -6.35
N GLY A 17 -8.05 5.00 -5.78
CA GLY A 17 -7.10 5.24 -4.69
C GLY A 17 -7.36 4.34 -3.48
N GLY A 18 -8.63 4.10 -3.13
CA GLY A 18 -9.04 3.19 -2.06
C GLY A 18 -8.68 1.74 -2.34
N LEU A 19 -8.86 1.26 -3.58
CA LEU A 19 -8.46 -0.08 -3.99
C LEU A 19 -6.94 -0.27 -3.93
N VAL A 20 -6.17 0.73 -4.37
CA VAL A 20 -4.71 0.74 -4.25
C VAL A 20 -4.29 0.64 -2.77
N LEU A 21 -4.95 1.41 -1.91
CA LEU A 21 -4.70 1.38 -0.46
C LEU A 21 -5.03 0.01 0.14
N ALA A 22 -6.16 -0.60 -0.25
CA ALA A 22 -6.53 -1.95 0.17
C ALA A 22 -5.46 -2.98 -0.22
N LYS A 23 -4.97 -2.94 -1.47
CA LYS A 23 -3.88 -3.81 -1.94
C LYS A 23 -2.59 -3.63 -1.13
N VAL A 24 -2.23 -2.38 -0.82
CA VAL A 24 -1.07 -2.05 0.02
C VAL A 24 -1.23 -2.67 1.43
N HIS A 25 -2.38 -2.51 2.06
CA HIS A 25 -2.62 -3.09 3.40
C HIS A 25 -2.65 -4.61 3.38
N LEU A 26 -3.31 -5.24 2.39
CA LEU A 26 -3.32 -6.70 2.25
C LEU A 26 -1.89 -7.23 2.08
N SER A 27 -1.07 -6.59 1.23
CA SER A 27 0.34 -6.96 1.11
C SER A 27 1.10 -6.83 2.43
N THR A 28 0.77 -5.82 3.24
CA THR A 28 1.42 -5.60 4.54
C THR A 28 1.08 -6.72 5.52
N ILE A 29 -0.22 -6.97 5.71
CA ILE A 29 -0.75 -7.94 6.67
C ILE A 29 -0.29 -9.35 6.32
N PHE A 30 -0.38 -9.75 5.05
CA PHE A 30 -0.13 -11.14 4.66
C PHE A 30 1.32 -11.44 4.28
N LEU A 31 2.10 -10.44 3.84
CA LEU A 31 3.46 -10.68 3.33
C LEU A 31 4.55 -10.14 4.26
N GLN A 32 4.35 -8.96 4.85
CA GLN A 32 5.42 -8.27 5.57
C GLN A 32 5.36 -8.55 7.08
N VAL A 33 4.16 -8.53 7.68
CA VAL A 33 3.99 -8.82 9.11
C VAL A 33 4.54 -10.21 9.49
N PRO A 34 4.20 -11.31 8.78
CA PRO A 34 4.71 -12.64 9.14
C PRO A 34 6.24 -12.73 9.00
N ARG A 35 6.81 -12.14 7.94
CA ARG A 35 8.26 -12.13 7.68
C ARG A 35 9.04 -11.30 8.68
N HIS A 36 8.47 -10.19 9.16
CA HIS A 36 9.06 -9.46 10.27
C HIS A 36 9.10 -10.33 11.54
N GLY A 37 8.05 -11.10 11.82
CA GLY A 37 8.03 -12.06 12.93
C GLY A 37 9.01 -13.24 12.76
N GLU A 38 9.38 -13.61 11.54
CA GLU A 38 10.49 -14.55 11.32
C GLU A 38 11.84 -13.92 11.70
N LEU A 39 12.07 -12.66 11.33
CA LEU A 39 13.33 -11.96 11.62
C LEU A 39 13.54 -11.64 13.10
N THR A 40 12.47 -11.57 13.90
CA THR A 40 12.61 -11.44 15.37
C THR A 40 13.20 -12.68 16.01
N ARG A 41 13.14 -13.85 15.36
CA ARG A 41 13.72 -15.10 15.85
C ARG A 41 15.19 -15.27 15.46
N GLY A 42 15.71 -14.41 14.60
CA GLY A 42 17.08 -14.46 14.13
C GLY A 42 17.21 -13.90 12.71
N TYR A 43 18.40 -13.41 12.39
CA TYR A 43 18.67 -12.90 11.06
C TYR A 43 18.64 -14.03 10.02
N ASN A 44 17.78 -13.87 9.01
CA ASN A 44 17.73 -14.76 7.84
C ASN A 44 17.77 -13.94 6.55
N ARG A 45 18.84 -14.11 5.77
CA ARG A 45 19.06 -13.38 4.51
C ARG A 45 17.97 -13.63 3.47
N GLU A 46 17.43 -14.85 3.41
CA GLU A 46 16.35 -15.20 2.49
C GLU A 46 15.05 -14.47 2.86
N THR A 47 14.71 -14.45 4.16
CA THR A 47 13.54 -13.70 4.67
C THR A 47 13.68 -12.20 4.39
N VAL A 48 14.88 -11.61 4.58
CA VAL A 48 15.14 -10.20 4.23
C VAL A 48 14.93 -9.96 2.74
N SER A 49 15.45 -10.81 1.85
CA SER A 49 15.28 -10.66 0.40
C SER A 49 13.79 -10.70 -0.01
N LYS A 50 13.03 -11.64 0.56
CA LYS A 50 11.57 -11.73 0.36
C LYS A 50 10.85 -10.49 0.89
N LEU A 51 11.29 -9.96 2.03
CA LEU A 51 10.74 -8.74 2.62
C LEU A 51 10.96 -7.53 1.71
N VAL A 52 12.19 -7.32 1.23
CA VAL A 52 12.53 -6.23 0.29
C VAL A 52 11.73 -6.33 -1.00
N THR A 53 11.67 -7.53 -1.59
CA THR A 53 10.85 -7.78 -2.80
C THR A 53 9.38 -7.44 -2.55
N SER A 54 8.82 -7.86 -1.41
CA SER A 54 7.43 -7.55 -1.07
C SER A 54 7.19 -6.08 -0.73
N ASN A 55 8.23 -5.33 -0.36
CA ASN A 55 8.13 -3.90 -0.06
C ASN A 55 7.96 -3.05 -1.33
N TRP A 56 8.46 -3.52 -2.48
CA TRP A 56 8.25 -2.84 -3.76
C TRP A 56 6.78 -2.67 -4.14
N VAL A 57 5.92 -3.62 -3.74
CA VAL A 57 4.47 -3.50 -3.91
C VAL A 57 3.94 -2.25 -3.21
N ARG A 58 4.46 -1.96 -2.01
CA ARG A 58 4.08 -0.76 -1.25
C ARG A 58 4.64 0.49 -1.90
N THR A 59 5.90 0.48 -2.33
CA THR A 59 6.49 1.63 -3.03
C THR A 59 5.66 2.04 -4.25
N ILE A 60 5.34 1.07 -5.12
CA ILE A 60 4.51 1.33 -6.31
C ILE A 60 3.11 1.78 -5.90
N GLY A 61 2.48 1.10 -4.94
CA GLY A 61 1.14 1.45 -4.47
C GLY A 61 1.04 2.86 -3.89
N TRP A 62 2.01 3.27 -3.07
CA TRP A 62 2.06 4.63 -2.51
C TRP A 62 2.35 5.69 -3.58
N SER A 63 3.24 5.41 -4.54
CA SER A 63 3.49 6.33 -5.66
C SER A 63 2.25 6.54 -6.52
N VAL A 64 1.53 5.46 -6.86
CA VAL A 64 0.25 5.56 -7.59
C VAL A 64 -0.77 6.33 -6.77
N ARG A 65 -0.89 6.07 -5.47
CA ARG A 65 -1.82 6.79 -4.61
C ARG A 65 -1.49 8.28 -4.50
N ALA A 66 -0.20 8.64 -4.45
CA ALA A 66 0.23 10.04 -4.50
C ALA A 66 -0.14 10.70 -5.83
N GLY A 67 0.07 10.01 -6.96
CA GLY A 67 -0.36 10.49 -8.28
C GLY A 67 -1.87 10.72 -8.37
N ILE A 68 -2.68 9.80 -7.84
CA ILE A 68 -4.14 9.95 -7.75
C ILE A 68 -4.52 11.16 -6.88
N ALA A 69 -3.85 11.35 -5.74
CA ALA A 69 -4.12 12.48 -4.87
C ALA A 69 -3.80 13.82 -5.57
N VAL A 70 -2.68 13.91 -6.28
CA VAL A 70 -2.33 15.08 -7.11
C VAL A 70 -3.38 15.32 -8.19
N ALA A 71 -3.84 14.28 -8.89
CA ALA A 71 -4.86 14.39 -9.94
C ALA A 71 -6.25 14.81 -9.42
N ILE A 72 -6.56 14.60 -8.14
CA ILE A 72 -7.83 15.04 -7.53
C ILE A 72 -7.80 16.54 -7.20
N VAL A 73 -6.62 17.09 -6.89
CA VAL A 73 -6.46 18.50 -6.46
C VAL A 73 -6.00 19.44 -7.57
N ALA A 74 -5.53 18.90 -8.69
CA ALA A 74 -5.14 19.63 -9.89
C ALA A 74 -6.37 19.99 -10.74
#